data_AF-A0A964E0K3-F1
#
_entry.id   AF-A0A964E0K3-F1
#
_cell.length_a   1.000
_cell.length_b   1.000
_cell.length_c   1.000
_cell.angle_alpha   90.00
_cell.angle_beta   90.00
_cell.angle_gamma   90.00
#
_symmetry.space_group_name_H-M   'P 1'
#
loop_
_entity.id
_entity.type
_entity.pdbx_description
1 polymer ?
#
loop_
_entity_poly.entity_id
_entity_poly.type
_entity_poly.pdbx_seq_one_letter_code
_entity_poly.pdbx_strand_id
1 'polypeptide(L)'
;MTRLVACFIDTMRPVTPAEREAWAVFLSLHRDHWRPARTMFRNVFSGVAPAEALLGFQVATCINDQDVTRRLEAVLVGLEKEARS
;
A
#
# COMPACT_ATOMS: atom_id res chain seq x y z
N MET A 1 23.41 -3.07 35.37
CA MET A 1 22.84 -3.53 34.09
C MET A 1 21.64 -2.66 33.77
N THR A 2 21.83 -1.61 32.98
CA THR A 2 20.75 -0.71 32.58
C THR A 2 20.02 -1.36 31.41
N ARG A 3 18.77 -1.80 31.62
CA ARG A 3 17.87 -2.19 30.52
C ARG A 3 17.69 -0.95 29.64
N LEU A 4 18.20 -0.99 28.41
CA LEU A 4 17.80 -0.04 27.38
C LEU A 4 16.31 -0.28 27.13
N VAL A 5 15.48 0.63 27.64
CA VAL A 5 14.08 0.75 27.26
C VAL A 5 14.10 1.09 25.77
N ALA A 6 13.74 0.15 24.91
CA ALA A 6 13.61 0.41 23.48
C ALA A 6 12.69 1.63 23.33
N CYS A 7 13.25 2.74 22.85
CA CYS A 7 12.48 3.96 22.72
C CYS A 7 11.54 3.81 21.52
N PHE A 8 10.44 4.56 21.50
CA PHE A 8 9.49 4.55 20.37
C PHE A 8 10.20 4.75 19.01
N ILE A 9 11.30 5.49 18.99
CA ILE A 9 12.12 5.72 17.79
C ILE A 9 12.85 4.43 17.36
N ASP A 10 13.29 3.57 18.30
CA ASP A 10 13.91 2.27 17.99
C ASP A 10 12.90 1.29 17.35
N THR A 11 11.59 1.50 17.54
CA THR A 11 10.53 0.70 16.91
C THR A 11 10.07 1.22 15.55
N MET A 12 10.52 2.41 15.14
CA MET A 12 10.16 3.01 13.86
C MET A 12 11.05 2.45 12.75
N ARG A 13 10.56 1.48 11.98
CA ARG A 13 11.28 1.06 10.78
C ARG A 13 11.24 2.19 9.73
N PRO A 14 12.31 2.35 8.93
CA PRO A 14 12.27 3.26 7.79
C PRO A 14 11.11 2.93 6.85
N VAL A 15 10.41 3.97 6.40
CA VAL A 15 9.40 3.86 5.34
C VAL A 15 10.12 3.68 4.02
N THR A 16 9.77 2.63 3.29
CA THR A 16 10.42 2.35 2.00
C THR A 16 9.99 3.34 0.91
N PRO A 17 10.73 3.45 -0.20
CA PRO A 17 10.28 4.22 -1.36
C PRO A 17 8.87 3.83 -1.84
N ALA A 18 8.57 2.52 -2.00
CA ALA A 18 7.25 2.11 -2.47
C ALA A 18 6.14 2.44 -1.46
N GLU A 19 6.41 2.39 -0.15
CA GLU A 19 5.44 2.81 0.87
C GLU A 19 5.15 4.31 0.83
N ARG A 20 6.17 5.14 0.55
CA ARG A 20 5.96 6.59 0.36
C ARG A 20 5.11 6.87 -0.86
N GLU A 21 5.35 6.18 -1.97
CA GLU A 21 4.55 6.30 -3.18
C GLU A 21 3.12 5.80 -2.96
N ALA A 22 2.94 4.69 -2.22
CA ALA A 22 1.63 4.17 -1.85
C ALA A 22 0.82 5.18 -1.03
N TRP A 23 1.45 5.85 -0.07
CA TRP A 23 0.82 6.94 0.67
C TRP A 23 0.41 8.09 -0.22
N ALA A 24 1.27 8.52 -1.15
CA ALA A 24 0.97 9.61 -2.08
C ALA A 24 -0.21 9.26 -3.01
N VAL A 25 -0.23 8.04 -3.55
CA VAL A 25 -1.34 7.58 -4.40
C VAL A 25 -2.62 7.45 -3.59
N PHE A 26 -2.57 6.87 -2.38
CA PHE A 26 -3.72 6.75 -1.47
C PHE A 26 -4.36 8.12 -1.19
N LEU A 27 -3.56 9.13 -0.85
CA LEU A 27 -4.05 10.48 -0.57
C LEU A 27 -4.62 11.20 -1.79
N SER A 28 -4.23 10.78 -3.01
CA SER A 28 -4.80 11.33 -4.26
C SER A 28 -6.17 10.75 -4.63
N LEU A 29 -6.59 9.66 -3.99
CA LEU A 29 -7.90 9.04 -4.23
C LEU A 29 -9.03 9.86 -3.59
N HIS A 30 -10.21 9.82 -4.23
CA HIS A 30 -11.44 10.31 -3.62
C HIS A 30 -11.70 9.58 -2.28
N ARG A 31 -12.27 10.29 -1.30
CA ARG A 31 -12.47 9.79 0.07
C ARG A 31 -13.27 8.49 0.12
N ASP A 32 -14.23 8.32 -0.79
CA ASP A 32 -15.07 7.12 -0.88
C ASP A 32 -14.26 5.86 -1.23
N HIS A 33 -13.10 6.03 -1.88
CA HIS A 33 -12.22 4.93 -2.27
C HIS A 33 -11.19 4.57 -1.19
N TRP A 34 -11.08 5.33 -0.11
CA TRP A 34 -10.05 5.10 0.93
C TRP A 34 -10.21 3.75 1.61
N ARG A 35 -11.44 3.33 1.93
CA ARG A 35 -11.68 2.04 2.58
C ARG A 35 -11.35 0.85 1.67
N PRO A 36 -11.82 0.82 0.40
CA PRO A 36 -11.38 -0.16 -0.58
C PRO A 36 -9.86 -0.15 -0.81
N ALA A 37 -9.24 1.03 -0.96
CA ALA A 37 -7.80 1.16 -1.19
C ALA A 37 -6.98 0.62 -0.02
N ARG A 38 -7.38 0.92 1.22
CA ARG A 38 -6.74 0.37 2.43
C ARG A 38 -6.83 -1.16 2.47
N THR A 39 -7.95 -1.72 2.03
CA THR A 39 -8.13 -3.18 1.93
C THR A 39 -7.20 -3.77 0.87
N MET A 40 -7.11 -3.14 -0.30
CA MET A 40 -6.22 -3.54 -1.39
C MET A 40 -4.75 -3.57 -0.94
N PHE A 41 -4.25 -2.47 -0.35
CA PHE A 41 -2.87 -2.43 0.15
C PHE A 41 -2.60 -3.51 1.21
N ARG A 42 -3.53 -3.70 2.15
CA ARG A 42 -3.40 -4.75 3.18
C ARG A 42 -3.36 -6.15 2.57
N ASN A 43 -4.15 -6.41 1.52
CA ASN A 43 -4.16 -7.71 0.85
C ASN A 43 -2.80 -8.02 0.22
N VAL A 44 -2.17 -7.04 -0.44
CA VAL A 44 -0.82 -7.21 -1.00
C VAL A 44 0.21 -7.47 0.09
N PHE A 45 0.16 -6.73 1.20
CA PHE A 45 0.99 -7.03 2.37
C PHE A 45 0.74 -8.42 2.98
N SER A 46 -0.46 -8.97 2.80
CA SER A 46 -0.82 -10.32 3.27
C SER A 46 -0.47 -11.42 2.27
N GLY A 47 0.20 -11.08 1.16
CA GLY A 47 0.66 -12.03 0.15
C GLY A 47 -0.30 -12.24 -1.03
N VAL A 48 -1.38 -11.47 -1.14
CA VAL A 48 -2.26 -11.50 -2.32
C VAL A 48 -1.53 -10.85 -3.49
N ALA A 49 -1.66 -11.44 -4.69
CA ALA A 49 -1.02 -10.90 -5.88
C ALA A 49 -1.51 -9.47 -6.18
N PRO A 50 -0.62 -8.53 -6.57
CA PRO A 50 -0.99 -7.15 -6.90
C PRO A 50 -2.17 -7.01 -7.87
N ALA A 51 -2.19 -7.83 -8.93
CA ALA A 51 -3.25 -7.82 -9.94
C ALA A 51 -4.61 -8.23 -9.36
N GLU A 52 -4.64 -9.23 -8.47
CA GLU A 52 -5.87 -9.70 -7.82
C GLU A 52 -6.40 -8.65 -6.83
N ALA A 53 -5.51 -8.04 -6.04
CA ALA A 53 -5.89 -6.97 -5.12
C ALA A 53 -6.44 -5.75 -5.86
N LEU A 54 -5.81 -5.37 -6.99
CA LEU A 54 -6.25 -4.26 -7.84
C LEU A 54 -7.63 -4.53 -8.47
N LEU A 55 -7.85 -5.75 -8.97
CA LEU A 55 -9.15 -6.16 -9.51
C LEU A 55 -10.25 -6.04 -8.44
N GLY A 56 -9.98 -6.52 -7.21
CA GLY A 56 -10.91 -6.39 -6.10
C GLY A 56 -11.25 -4.93 -5.76
N PHE A 57 -10.26 -4.04 -5.85
CA PHE A 57 -10.47 -2.60 -5.70
C PHE A 57 -11.34 -1.99 -6.81
N GLN A 58 -11.07 -2.35 -8.07
CA GLN A 58 -11.87 -1.86 -9.21
C GLN A 58 -13.32 -2.32 -9.13
N VAL A 59 -13.55 -3.59 -8.77
CA VAL A 59 -14.90 -4.12 -8.55
C VAL A 59 -15.62 -3.39 -7.40
N ALA A 60 -14.90 -3.07 -6.32
CA ALA A 60 -15.49 -2.40 -5.15
C ALA A 60 -15.78 -0.90 -5.36
N THR A 61 -15.09 -0.25 -6.29
CA THR A 61 -15.17 1.22 -6.48
C THR A 61 -15.74 1.64 -7.83
N CYS A 62 -15.88 0.72 -8.78
CA CYS A 62 -16.22 1.00 -10.18
C CYS A 62 -15.29 2.03 -10.85
N ILE A 63 -14.07 2.19 -10.34
CA ILE A 63 -13.10 3.13 -10.91
C ILE A 63 -12.56 2.57 -12.24
N ASN A 64 -12.80 3.31 -13.32
CA ASN A 64 -12.36 2.97 -14.67
C ASN A 64 -11.32 3.95 -15.24
N ASP A 65 -10.79 4.83 -14.38
CA ASP A 65 -9.72 5.76 -14.73
C ASP A 65 -8.42 4.98 -14.92
N GLN A 66 -7.96 4.88 -16.18
CA GLN A 66 -6.78 4.12 -16.55
C GLN A 66 -5.49 4.67 -15.94
N ASP A 67 -5.40 5.99 -15.73
CA ASP A 67 -4.22 6.60 -15.12
C ASP A 67 -4.14 6.28 -13.63
N VAL A 68 -5.27 6.32 -12.92
CA VAL A 68 -5.33 5.90 -11.51
C VAL A 68 -5.01 4.41 -11.38
N THR A 69 -5.61 3.55 -12.20
CA THR A 69 -5.36 2.11 -12.17
C THR A 69 -3.88 1.79 -12.43
N ARG A 70 -3.28 2.39 -13.46
CA ARG A 70 -1.85 2.18 -13.78
C ARG A 70 -0.92 2.63 -12.65
N ARG A 71 -1.23 3.77 -12.01
CA ARG A 71 -0.46 4.25 -10.86
C ARG A 71 -0.57 3.32 -9.65
N LEU A 72 -1.78 2.81 -9.39
CA LEU A 72 -2.01 1.83 -8.33
C LEU A 72 -1.23 0.54 -8.61
N GLU A 73 -1.32 0.00 -9.82
CA GLU A 73 -0.61 -1.20 -10.24
C GLU A 73 0.90 -1.09 -10.01
N ALA A 74 1.52 -0.01 -10.49
CA ALA A 74 2.96 0.23 -10.35
C ALA A 74 3.40 0.24 -8.87
N VAL A 75 2.62 0.90 -8.00
CA VAL A 75 2.88 0.96 -6.57
C VAL A 75 2.74 -0.42 -5.91
N LEU A 76 1.70 -1.18 -6.24
CA LEU A 76 1.48 -2.50 -5.64
C LEU A 76 2.60 -3.48 -6.00
N VAL A 77 3.09 -3.44 -7.24
CA VAL A 77 4.26 -4.23 -7.66
C VAL A 77 5.53 -3.80 -6.91
N GLY A 78 5.73 -2.50 -6.72
CA GLY A 78 6.84 -1.97 -5.91
C GLY A 78 6.80 -2.48 -4.47
N LEU A 79 5.63 -2.45 -3.83
CA LEU A 79 5.42 -2.96 -2.48
C LEU A 79 5.68 -4.47 -2.38
N GLU A 80 5.21 -5.26 -3.35
CA GLU A 80 5.44 -6.71 -3.38
C GLU A 80 6.94 -7.04 -3.51
N LYS A 81 7.67 -6.31 -4.37
CA LYS A 81 9.10 -6.50 -4.57
C LYS A 81 9.89 -6.21 -3.30
N GLU A 82 9.59 -5.10 -2.64
CA GLU A 82 10.26 -4.71 -1.39
C GLU A 82 9.91 -5.63 -0.22
N ALA A 83 8.68 -6.17 -0.17
CA ALA A 83 8.29 -7.15 0.85
C ALA A 83 9.02 -8.50 0.72
N ARG A 84 9.57 -8.80 -0.46
CA ARG A 84 10.35 -10.02 -0.76
C ARG A 84 11.87 -9.83 -0.69
N SER A 85 12.35 -8.60 -0.55
CA SER A 85 13.77 -8.25 -0.48
C SER A 85 14.28 -8.31 0.95
#